data_AF-A0A377H8L7-F1
#
_entry.id   AF-A0A377H8L7-F1
#
_cell.length_a   1.000
_cell.length_b   1.000
_cell.length_c   1.000
_cell.angle_alpha   90.00
_cell.angle_beta   90.00
_cell.angle_gamma   90.00
#
_symmetry.space_group_name_H-M   'P 1'
#
loop_
_entity.id
_entity.type
_entity.pdbx_description
1 polymer ?
#
loop_
_entity_poly.entity_id
_entity_poly.type
_entity_poly.pdbx_seq_one_letter_code
_entity_poly.pdbx_strand_id
1 'polypeptide(L)'
;MSRGLSAVWFLRAKGIAVFDSGYKIFRQQGNASDKFLQIIEPINLTKVLAKIPQCKVIMTAGEKATETLLSLLDEERVMLKNGENTSITIAQRQYQLYRLPSSSRAYPLALAKKAEIYRQFFADIGML
;
A
#
# COMPACT_ATOMS: atom_id res chain seq x y z
N MET A 1 -15.07 -29.46 -12.41
CA MET A 1 -14.69 -28.77 -11.15
C MET A 1 -13.71 -27.66 -11.48
N SER A 2 -14.18 -26.42 -11.58
CA SER A 2 -13.32 -25.25 -11.78
C SER A 2 -12.50 -25.03 -10.50
N ARG A 3 -11.20 -25.36 -10.53
CA ARG A 3 -10.29 -24.89 -9.48
C ARG A 3 -10.31 -23.36 -9.54
N GLY A 4 -11.05 -22.73 -8.62
CA GLY A 4 -11.10 -21.28 -8.51
C GLY A 4 -9.68 -20.74 -8.44
N LEU A 5 -9.33 -19.86 -9.37
CA LEU A 5 -8.01 -19.25 -9.42
C LEU A 5 -7.78 -18.52 -8.09
N SER A 6 -6.69 -18.84 -7.40
CA SER A 6 -6.41 -18.27 -6.08
C SER A 6 -6.19 -16.76 -6.16
N ALA A 7 -6.40 -16.04 -5.05
CA ALA A 7 -6.11 -14.61 -4.98
C ALA A 7 -4.65 -14.29 -5.38
N VAL A 8 -3.71 -15.16 -5.02
CA VAL A 8 -2.29 -15.05 -5.41
C VAL A 8 -2.12 -15.15 -6.92
N TRP A 9 -2.83 -16.08 -7.56
CA TRP A 9 -2.79 -16.20 -9.02
C TRP A 9 -3.34 -14.94 -9.69
N PHE A 10 -4.47 -14.43 -9.22
CA PHE A 10 -5.10 -13.23 -9.78
C PHE A 10 -4.15 -12.03 -9.71
N LEU A 11 -3.53 -11.80 -8.56
CA LEU A 11 -2.59 -10.71 -8.36
C LEU A 11 -1.37 -10.84 -9.28
N ARG A 12 -0.81 -12.06 -9.42
CA ARG A 12 0.29 -12.32 -10.35
C ARG A 12 -0.09 -12.05 -11.80
N ALA A 13 -1.28 -12.51 -12.23
CA ALA A 13 -1.78 -12.30 -13.58
C ALA A 13 -2.03 -10.81 -13.89
N LYS A 14 -2.36 -10.01 -12.87
CA LYS A 14 -2.55 -8.56 -12.99
C LYS A 14 -1.27 -7.74 -12.76
N GLY A 15 -0.15 -8.37 -12.43
CA GLY A 15 1.11 -7.66 -12.13
C GLY A 15 1.07 -6.88 -10.81
N ILE A 16 0.27 -7.33 -9.84
CA ILE A 16 0.12 -6.68 -8.52
C ILE A 16 0.91 -7.47 -7.47
N ALA A 17 1.77 -6.76 -6.74
CA ALA A 17 2.44 -7.26 -5.55
C ALA A 17 1.80 -6.67 -4.29
N VAL A 18 1.72 -7.45 -3.22
CA VAL A 18 1.19 -7.02 -1.91
C VAL A 18 2.22 -7.38 -0.84
N PHE A 19 2.50 -6.44 0.06
CA PHE A 19 3.47 -6.61 1.13
C PHE A 19 3.11 -5.69 2.31
N ASP A 20 3.53 -6.06 3.54
CA ASP A 20 3.30 -5.24 4.74
C ASP A 20 4.33 -4.09 4.84
N SER A 21 3.90 -2.93 5.34
CA SER A 21 4.81 -1.77 5.52
C SER A 21 5.86 -2.00 6.62
N GLY A 22 5.61 -2.91 7.56
CA GLY A 22 6.56 -3.35 8.59
C GLY A 22 7.08 -4.75 8.30
N TYR A 23 8.40 -4.93 8.36
CA TYR A 23 9.03 -6.25 8.29
C TYR A 23 8.84 -7.03 9.60
N LYS A 24 8.92 -6.32 10.73
CA LYS A 24 8.65 -6.86 12.07
C LYS A 24 7.66 -5.96 12.79
N ILE A 25 6.53 -6.54 13.20
CA ILE A 25 5.40 -5.82 13.76
C ILE A 25 5.06 -6.39 15.13
N PHE A 26 4.85 -5.52 16.12
CA PHE A 26 4.27 -5.89 17.41
C PHE A 26 2.80 -5.45 17.45
N ARG A 27 1.90 -6.43 17.55
CA ARG A 27 0.45 -6.20 17.68
C ARG A 27 0.08 -6.21 19.16
N GLN A 28 -0.22 -5.04 19.71
CA GLN A 28 -0.46 -4.91 21.16
C GLN A 28 -1.78 -5.56 21.61
N GLN A 29 -2.76 -5.69 20.71
CA GLN A 29 -4.07 -6.27 21.01
C GLN A 29 -4.44 -7.45 20.08
N GLY A 30 -3.46 -8.08 19.44
CA GLY A 30 -3.69 -9.20 18.51
C GLY A 30 -4.42 -8.83 17.20
N ASN A 31 -4.86 -7.59 17.02
CA ASN A 31 -5.48 -7.07 15.80
C ASN A 31 -4.52 -6.22 14.97
N ALA A 32 -4.90 -5.94 13.71
CA ALA A 32 -4.14 -5.14 12.75
C ALA A 32 -4.62 -3.68 12.66
N SER A 33 -5.21 -3.14 13.73
CA SER A 33 -5.61 -1.74 13.78
C SER A 33 -4.38 -0.85 13.91
N ASP A 34 -4.29 0.21 13.10
CA ASP A 34 -3.22 1.22 13.14
C ASP A 34 -3.00 1.78 14.55
N LYS A 35 -4.06 1.85 15.38
CA LYS A 35 -4.01 2.38 16.76
C LYS A 35 -3.17 1.53 17.73
N PHE A 36 -3.01 0.23 17.46
CA PHE A 36 -2.38 -0.74 18.38
C PHE A 36 -1.24 -1.52 17.71
N LEU A 37 -0.68 -0.96 16.65
CA LEU A 37 0.37 -1.56 15.83
C LEU A 37 1.65 -0.75 15.96
N GLN A 38 2.73 -1.41 16.40
CA GLN A 38 4.07 -0.83 16.43
C GLN A 38 4.97 -1.52 15.41
N ILE A 39 5.63 -0.73 14.57
CA ILE A 39 6.64 -1.23 13.63
C ILE A 39 7.97 -1.27 14.36
N ILE A 40 8.51 -2.47 14.51
CA ILE A 40 9.81 -2.72 15.14
C ILE A 40 10.93 -2.59 14.10
N GLU A 41 10.71 -3.15 12.92
CA GLU A 41 11.63 -3.05 11.79
C GLU A 41 10.82 -2.69 10.55
N PRO A 42 11.08 -1.53 9.92
CA PRO A 42 10.39 -1.15 8.68
C PRO A 42 10.91 -1.98 7.50
N ILE A 43 10.13 -2.02 6.43
CA ILE A 43 10.53 -2.64 5.17
C ILE A 43 11.75 -1.93 4.56
N ASN A 44 12.69 -2.70 4.00
CA ASN A 44 13.72 -2.14 3.12
C ASN A 44 13.15 -1.97 1.70
N LEU A 45 12.54 -0.82 1.42
CA LEU A 45 11.88 -0.53 0.14
C LEU A 45 12.83 -0.72 -1.04
N THR A 46 14.06 -0.23 -0.94
CA THR A 46 15.06 -0.34 -2.01
C THR A 46 15.33 -1.79 -2.41
N LYS A 47 15.53 -2.68 -1.43
CA LYS A 47 15.75 -4.12 -1.70
C LYS A 47 14.53 -4.80 -2.30
N VAL A 48 13.32 -4.40 -1.90
CA VAL A 48 12.08 -4.96 -2.45
C VAL A 48 11.85 -4.47 -3.88
N LEU A 49 11.96 -3.16 -4.12
CA LEU A 49 11.77 -2.55 -5.44
C LEU A 49 12.81 -3.00 -6.47
N ALA A 50 14.03 -3.38 -6.02
CA ALA A 50 15.03 -4.01 -6.88
C ALA A 50 14.58 -5.36 -7.45
N LYS A 51 13.69 -6.09 -6.76
CA LYS A 51 13.13 -7.39 -7.23
C LYS A 51 11.95 -7.22 -8.19
N ILE A 52 11.37 -6.02 -8.26
CA ILE A 52 10.22 -5.69 -9.13
C ILE A 52 10.56 -4.48 -10.01
N PRO A 53 11.52 -4.61 -10.94
CA PRO A 53 12.05 -3.48 -11.70
C PRO A 53 11.00 -2.78 -12.57
N GLN A 54 9.90 -3.44 -12.92
CA GLN A 54 8.80 -2.87 -13.69
C GLN A 54 7.79 -2.07 -12.84
N CYS A 55 7.94 -2.06 -11.51
CA CYS A 55 7.09 -1.28 -10.62
C CYS A 55 7.24 0.22 -10.90
N LYS A 56 6.12 0.91 -11.10
CA LYS A 56 6.02 2.36 -11.31
C LYS A 56 5.11 3.05 -10.29
N VAL A 57 4.22 2.29 -9.65
CA VAL A 57 3.21 2.81 -8.73
C VAL A 57 3.29 2.04 -7.42
N ILE A 58 3.27 2.77 -6.31
CA ILE A 58 3.16 2.25 -4.96
C ILE A 58 1.86 2.78 -4.37
N MET A 59 1.10 1.92 -3.72
CA MET A 59 -0.09 2.32 -2.98
C MET A 59 0.01 1.85 -1.54
N THR A 60 -0.42 2.70 -0.62
CA THR A 60 -0.52 2.39 0.80
C THR A 60 -1.99 2.37 1.20
N ALA A 61 -2.39 1.45 2.06
CA ALA A 61 -3.78 1.30 2.50
C ALA A 61 -3.88 1.57 4.01
N GLY A 62 -4.33 2.78 4.38
CA GLY A 62 -4.39 3.24 5.76
C GLY A 62 -3.30 4.23 6.12
N GLU A 63 -3.47 4.87 7.28
CA GLU A 63 -2.62 5.97 7.74
C GLU A 63 -1.22 5.48 8.12
N LYS A 64 -1.15 4.44 8.95
CA LYS A 64 0.13 3.93 9.45
C LYS A 64 1.05 3.46 8.33
N ALA A 65 0.47 2.82 7.31
CA ALA A 65 1.20 2.35 6.14
C ALA A 65 1.81 3.52 5.35
N THR A 66 1.04 4.60 5.14
CA THR A 66 1.54 5.81 4.47
C THR A 66 2.61 6.50 5.30
N GLU A 67 2.39 6.73 6.60
CA GLU A 67 3.37 7.33 7.51
C GLU A 67 4.71 6.58 7.47
N THR A 68 4.64 5.25 7.57
CA THR A 68 5.84 4.40 7.53
C THR A 68 6.58 4.56 6.22
N LEU A 69 5.87 4.53 5.09
CA LEU A 69 6.50 4.65 3.79
C LEU A 69 7.13 6.03 3.59
N LEU A 70 6.45 7.10 4.01
CA LEU A 70 7.00 8.46 3.96
C LEU A 70 8.24 8.61 4.85
N SER A 71 8.27 7.99 6.03
CA SER A 71 9.45 8.02 6.93
C SER A 71 10.69 7.31 6.39
N LEU A 72 10.52 6.51 5.32
CA LEU A 72 11.61 5.80 4.65
C LEU A 72 12.18 6.57 3.46
N LEU A 73 11.62 7.75 3.14
CA LEU A 73 12.11 8.61 2.07
C LEU A 73 13.18 9.56 2.64
N ASP A 74 14.16 9.90 1.81
CA ASP A 74 15.24 10.82 2.18
C ASP A 74 14.75 12.28 2.33
N GLU A 75 13.56 12.58 1.84
CA GLU A 75 12.99 13.92 1.82
C GLU A 75 11.69 13.98 2.63
N GLU A 76 11.49 15.08 3.35
CA GLU A 76 10.25 15.32 4.10
C GLU A 76 9.06 15.49 3.14
N ARG A 77 7.92 14.93 3.52
CA ARG A 77 6.70 14.91 2.71
C ARG A 77 5.47 15.11 3.56
N VAL A 78 4.50 15.82 3.01
CA VAL A 78 3.20 16.02 3.63
C VAL A 78 2.35 14.76 3.46
N MET A 79 1.58 14.44 4.50
CA MET A 79 0.61 13.35 4.47
C MET A 79 -0.47 13.60 3.40
N LEU A 80 -0.61 12.65 2.47
CA LEU A 80 -1.65 12.65 1.44
C LEU A 80 -3.02 12.45 2.07
N LYS A 81 -4.12 12.92 1.45
CA LYS A 81 -5.48 12.46 1.80
C LYS A 81 -5.81 11.14 1.10
N ASN A 82 -6.89 10.50 1.51
CA ASN A 82 -7.38 9.30 0.81
C ASN A 82 -7.73 9.61 -0.64
N GLY A 83 -7.21 8.80 -1.57
CA GLY A 83 -7.36 8.96 -3.01
C GLY A 83 -6.33 9.88 -3.65
N GLU A 84 -5.55 10.63 -2.85
CA GLU A 84 -4.50 11.50 -3.39
C GLU A 84 -3.22 10.72 -3.70
N ASN A 85 -2.39 11.33 -4.55
CA ASN A 85 -1.11 10.81 -4.94
C ASN A 85 -0.04 11.90 -5.06
N THR A 86 1.22 11.49 -5.03
CA THR A 86 2.38 12.35 -5.28
C THR A 86 3.52 11.56 -5.91
N SER A 87 4.43 12.24 -6.58
CA SER A 87 5.65 11.62 -7.10
C SER A 87 6.72 11.57 -6.02
N ILE A 88 7.35 10.40 -5.90
CA ILE A 88 8.44 10.15 -4.94
C ILE A 88 9.64 9.56 -5.66
N THR A 89 10.82 9.75 -5.08
CA THR A 89 12.06 9.16 -5.58
C THR A 89 12.61 8.20 -4.53
N ILE A 90 12.91 6.96 -4.94
CA ILE A 90 13.60 5.96 -4.10
C ILE A 90 14.75 5.40 -4.91
N ALA A 91 15.97 5.48 -4.38
CA ALA A 91 17.18 4.99 -5.05
C ALA A 91 17.29 5.46 -6.52
N GLN A 92 17.14 6.78 -6.73
CA GLN A 92 17.18 7.46 -8.04
C GLN A 92 16.10 7.03 -9.06
N ARG A 93 15.06 6.32 -8.62
CA ARG A 93 13.92 5.95 -9.46
C ARG A 93 12.66 6.68 -8.99
N GLN A 94 11.91 7.23 -9.94
CA GLN A 94 10.63 7.88 -9.66
C GLN A 94 9.49 6.86 -9.61
N TYR A 95 8.59 7.06 -8.66
CA TYR A 95 7.36 6.28 -8.48
C TYR A 95 6.19 7.22 -8.21
N GLN A 96 4.98 6.79 -8.58
CA GLN A 96 3.77 7.43 -8.10
C GLN A 96 3.31 6.76 -6.80
N LEU A 97 3.22 7.52 -5.71
CA LEU A 97 2.70 7.05 -4.44
C LEU A 97 1.24 7.47 -4.27
N TYR A 98 0.35 6.52 -4.01
CA TYR A 98 -1.05 6.75 -3.64
C TYR A 98 -1.30 6.43 -2.17
N ARG A 99 -2.17 7.21 -1.50
CA ARG A 99 -2.77 6.84 -0.21
C ARG A 99 -4.22 6.44 -0.43
N LEU A 100 -4.57 5.19 -0.13
CA LEU A 100 -5.94 4.70 -0.12
C LEU A 100 -6.42 4.46 1.33
N PRO A 101 -7.74 4.47 1.58
CA PRO A 101 -8.27 4.09 2.88
C PRO A 101 -7.92 2.63 3.19
N SER A 102 -7.77 2.29 4.47
CA SER A 102 -7.54 0.90 4.87
C SER A 102 -8.68 -0.01 4.38
N SER A 103 -8.33 -1.18 3.87
CA SER A 103 -9.28 -2.21 3.44
C SER A 103 -9.99 -2.91 4.62
N SER A 104 -9.51 -2.70 5.85
CA SER A 104 -10.10 -3.27 7.06
C SER A 104 -11.56 -2.87 7.26
N ARG A 105 -12.36 -3.80 7.79
CA ARG A 105 -13.74 -3.53 8.21
C ARG A 105 -13.82 -2.52 9.36
N ALA A 106 -12.77 -2.42 10.18
CA ALA A 106 -12.71 -1.49 11.31
C ALA A 106 -12.47 -0.04 10.87
N TYR A 107 -12.05 0.20 9.62
CA TYR A 107 -11.84 1.55 9.12
C TYR A 107 -13.18 2.29 8.97
N PRO A 108 -13.36 3.49 9.56
CA PRO A 108 -14.66 4.17 9.67
C PRO A 108 -15.04 4.89 8.36
N LEU A 109 -15.13 4.13 7.26
CA LEU A 109 -15.59 4.60 5.96
C LEU A 109 -16.53 3.56 5.37
N ALA A 110 -17.66 4.00 4.81
CA ALA A 110 -18.62 3.11 4.17
C ALA A 110 -17.97 2.29 3.05
N LEU A 111 -18.35 1.01 2.91
CA LEU A 111 -17.78 0.10 1.90
C LEU A 111 -17.91 0.67 0.49
N ALA A 112 -19.05 1.25 0.14
CA ALA A 112 -19.27 1.87 -1.17
C ALA A 112 -18.28 3.01 -1.45
N LYS A 113 -18.01 3.87 -0.46
CA LYS A 113 -17.02 4.95 -0.57
C LYS A 113 -15.60 4.42 -0.70
N LYS A 114 -15.24 3.36 0.04
CA LYS A 114 -13.96 2.66 -0.14
C LYS A 114 -13.85 2.12 -1.56
N ALA A 115 -14.85 1.38 -2.03
CA ALA A 115 -14.86 0.81 -3.36
C ALA A 115 -14.68 1.87 -4.46
N GLU A 116 -15.33 3.03 -4.34
CA GLU A 116 -15.17 4.12 -5.29
C GLU A 116 -13.74 4.66 -5.35
N ILE A 117 -13.11 4.88 -4.19
CA ILE A 117 -11.71 5.35 -4.12
C ILE A 117 -10.75 4.31 -4.74
N TYR A 118 -10.95 3.04 -4.45
CA TYR A 118 -10.15 1.96 -5.04
C TYR A 118 -10.39 1.84 -6.56
N ARG A 119 -11.64 2.01 -7.00
CA ARG A 119 -11.99 2.01 -8.42
C ARG A 119 -11.29 3.15 -9.16
N GLN A 120 -11.33 4.37 -8.63
CA GLN A 120 -10.64 5.50 -9.24
C GLN A 120 -9.13 5.24 -9.34
N PHE A 121 -8.50 4.75 -8.25
CA PHE A 121 -7.09 4.37 -8.28
C PHE A 121 -6.74 3.38 -9.40
N PHE A 122 -7.48 2.28 -9.51
CA PHE A 122 -7.19 1.28 -10.53
C PHE A 122 -7.48 1.79 -11.96
N ALA A 123 -8.45 2.69 -12.13
CA ALA A 123 -8.68 3.36 -13.41
C ALA A 123 -7.52 4.31 -13.77
N ASP A 124 -7.03 5.11 -12.83
CA ASP A 124 -5.92 6.05 -13.02
C ASP A 124 -4.64 5.37 -13.48
N ILE A 125 -4.38 4.15 -12.99
CA ILE A 125 -3.18 3.37 -13.35
C ILE A 125 -3.40 2.42 -14.54
N GLY A 126 -4.56 2.49 -15.20
CA GLY A 126 -4.88 1.70 -16.39
C GLY A 126 -5.08 0.21 -16.13
N MET A 127 -5.59 -0.17 -14.95
CA MET A 127 -5.87 -1.55 -14.55
C MET A 127 -7.37 -1.91 -14.52
N LEU A 128 -8.25 -0.95 -14.83
CA LEU A 128 -9.69 -1.13 -15.01
C LEU A 128 -10.13 -0.73 -16.42
#